data_AF-A0A9D8N9A3-F1
#
_entry.id   AF-A0A9D8N9A3-F1
#
_cell.length_a   1.000
_cell.length_b   1.000
_cell.length_c   1.000
_cell.angle_alpha   90.00
_cell.angle_beta   90.00
_cell.angle_gamma   90.00
#
_symmetry.space_group_name_H-M   'P 1'
#
loop_
_entity.id
_entity.type
_entity.pdbx_description
1 polymer ?
#
loop_
_entity_poly.entity_id
_entity_poly.type
_entity_poly.pdbx_seq_one_letter_code
_entity_poly.pdbx_strand_id
1 'polypeptide(L)'
;MEIPKGKTRPEIQACEKVIKDFYAEWIAKNPSKTVWNSSLNAFIKVKYLSINETYEHAARSYESTLAVLRLTEVLEKARVVSVGPPKSDDKNQKSFSRITVLKFGMIRLVVGFQKSTEEYVQYCITSGSKK
;
A
#
# COMPACT_ATOMS: atom_id res chain seq x y z
N MET A 1 -11.00 -17.57 3.41
CA MET A 1 -11.49 -16.32 2.77
C MET A 1 -11.39 -16.52 1.26
N GLU A 2 -12.50 -16.39 0.55
CA GLU A 2 -12.53 -16.57 -0.91
C GLU A 2 -12.37 -15.19 -1.56
N ILE A 3 -11.33 -15.02 -2.38
CA ILE A 3 -11.06 -13.74 -3.06
C ILE A 3 -11.55 -13.89 -4.50
N PRO A 4 -12.53 -13.07 -4.93
CA PRO A 4 -13.02 -13.09 -6.30
C PRO A 4 -11.91 -12.89 -7.33
N LYS A 5 -12.00 -13.60 -8.46
CA LYS A 5 -11.04 -13.50 -9.58
C LYS A 5 -11.56 -12.64 -10.73
N GLY A 6 -12.87 -12.43 -10.82
CA GLY A 6 -13.46 -11.59 -11.86
C GLY A 6 -13.33 -10.10 -11.57
N LYS A 7 -13.87 -9.30 -12.50
CA LYS A 7 -13.76 -7.83 -12.51
C LYS A 7 -15.13 -7.17 -12.56
N THR A 8 -16.19 -7.91 -12.24
CA THR A 8 -17.53 -7.32 -12.16
C THR A 8 -17.61 -6.39 -10.94
N ARG A 9 -18.54 -5.43 -10.96
CA ARG A 9 -18.72 -4.48 -9.86
C ARG A 9 -18.95 -5.18 -8.49
N PRO A 10 -19.80 -6.23 -8.38
CA PRO A 10 -19.96 -6.95 -7.11
C PRO A 10 -18.68 -7.64 -6.64
N GLU A 11 -17.88 -8.20 -7.55
CA GLU A 11 -16.60 -8.85 -7.21
C GLU A 11 -15.56 -7.84 -6.72
N ILE A 12 -15.48 -6.67 -7.37
CA ILE A 12 -14.60 -5.58 -6.91
C ILE A 12 -15.01 -5.14 -5.50
N GLN A 13 -16.30 -4.96 -5.23
CA GLN A 13 -16.79 -4.60 -3.90
C GLN A 13 -16.46 -5.67 -2.84
N ALA A 14 -16.52 -6.95 -3.20
CA ALA A 14 -16.09 -8.03 -2.32
C ALA A 14 -14.58 -7.97 -2.05
N CYS A 15 -13.73 -7.69 -3.05
CA CYS A 15 -12.30 -7.47 -2.85
C CYS A 15 -12.02 -6.22 -1.99
N GLU A 16 -12.76 -5.12 -2.16
CA GLU A 16 -12.65 -3.93 -1.30
C GLU A 16 -12.95 -4.27 0.15
N LYS A 17 -13.99 -5.08 0.40
CA LYS A 17 -14.34 -5.55 1.74
C LYS A 17 -13.21 -6.39 2.34
N VAL A 18 -12.66 -7.35 1.58
CA VAL A 18 -11.51 -8.16 2.00
C VAL A 18 -10.33 -7.28 2.43
N ILE A 19 -9.99 -6.27 1.64
CA ILE A 19 -8.88 -5.35 1.93
C ILE A 19 -9.15 -4.55 3.20
N LYS A 20 -10.35 -3.97 3.34
CA LYS A 20 -10.73 -3.16 4.51
C LYS A 20 -10.73 -4.01 5.80
N ASP A 21 -11.31 -5.20 5.75
CA ASP A 21 -11.35 -6.13 6.88
C ASP A 21 -9.93 -6.53 7.30
N PHE A 22 -9.07 -6.86 6.32
CA PHE A 22 -7.67 -7.20 6.59
C PHE A 22 -6.92 -6.04 7.27
N TYR A 23 -7.05 -4.81 6.78
CA TYR A 23 -6.41 -3.65 7.42
C TYR A 23 -6.95 -3.42 8.84
N ALA A 24 -8.25 -3.62 9.09
CA ALA A 24 -8.83 -3.48 10.42
C ALA A 24 -8.23 -4.49 11.40
N GLU A 25 -8.15 -5.77 11.00
CA GLU A 25 -7.48 -6.82 11.78
C GLU A 25 -6.00 -6.54 12.00
N TRP A 26 -5.30 -6.09 10.95
CA TRP A 26 -3.88 -5.77 11.01
C TRP A 26 -3.63 -4.62 11.99
N ILE A 27 -4.45 -3.57 11.95
CA ILE A 27 -4.38 -2.42 12.87
C ILE A 27 -4.64 -2.85 14.32
N ALA A 28 -5.62 -3.72 14.55
CA ALA A 28 -5.89 -4.25 15.89
C ALA A 28 -4.68 -5.01 16.46
N LYS A 29 -3.96 -5.74 15.61
CA LYS A 29 -2.72 -6.46 15.97
C LYS A 29 -1.48 -5.56 16.03
N ASN A 30 -1.51 -4.39 15.37
CA ASN A 30 -0.39 -3.45 15.27
C ASN A 30 -0.83 -2.03 15.65
N PRO A 31 -1.05 -1.74 16.95
CA PRO A 31 -1.64 -0.47 17.39
C PRO A 31 -0.85 0.78 16.98
N SER A 32 0.48 0.68 16.94
CA SER A 32 1.39 1.75 16.49
C SER A 32 1.31 2.04 14.99
N LYS A 33 0.76 1.09 14.21
CA LYS A 33 0.61 1.15 12.75
C LYS A 33 1.92 1.48 12.03
N THR A 34 3.04 1.08 12.61
CA THR A 34 4.37 1.49 12.17
C THR A 34 5.26 0.26 12.03
N VAL A 35 5.98 0.15 10.92
CA VAL A 35 6.84 -0.99 10.59
C VAL A 35 8.20 -0.49 10.10
N TRP A 36 9.29 -1.06 10.59
CA TRP A 36 10.63 -0.74 10.13
C TRP A 36 10.91 -1.39 8.77
N ASN A 37 11.36 -0.60 7.79
CA ASN A 37 11.85 -1.12 6.51
C ASN A 37 13.37 -0.98 6.43
N SER A 38 14.06 -2.11 6.26
CA SER A 38 15.53 -2.16 6.21
C SER A 38 16.12 -1.44 4.99
N SER A 39 15.47 -1.52 3.83
CA SER A 39 15.99 -0.91 2.59
C SER A 39 15.78 0.60 2.55
N LEU A 40 14.71 1.10 3.15
CA LEU A 40 14.42 2.53 3.29
C LEU A 40 15.20 3.14 4.47
N ASN A 41 15.67 2.29 5.39
CA ASN A 41 16.28 2.67 6.66
C ASN A 41 15.38 3.64 7.46
N ALA A 42 14.08 3.34 7.48
CA ALA A 42 13.09 4.18 8.15
C ALA A 42 11.83 3.38 8.51
N PHE A 43 11.08 3.94 9.44
CA PHE A 43 9.74 3.46 9.78
C PHE A 43 8.71 3.92 8.74
N ILE A 44 7.89 2.99 8.27
CA ILE A 44 6.74 3.24 7.40
C ILE A 44 5.47 3.17 8.25
N LYS A 45 4.65 4.22 8.18
CA LYS A 45 3.39 4.35 8.90
C LYS A 45 2.19 4.06 8.00
N VAL A 46 1.26 3.25 8.49
CA VAL A 46 -0.02 2.96 7.83
C VAL A 46 -1.08 3.90 8.40
N LYS A 47 -1.71 4.70 7.52
CA LYS A 47 -2.75 5.69 7.85
C LYS A 47 -4.05 5.37 7.11
N TYR A 48 -5.11 6.10 7.42
CA TYR A 48 -6.39 5.98 6.73
C TYR A 48 -6.27 6.20 5.20
N LEU A 49 -5.50 7.20 4.78
CA LEU A 49 -5.17 7.45 3.36
C LEU A 49 -4.62 6.19 2.69
N SER A 50 -3.77 5.45 3.39
CA SER A 50 -3.14 4.22 2.90
C SER A 50 -4.18 3.15 2.56
N ILE A 51 -5.20 3.01 3.39
CA ILE A 51 -6.28 2.04 3.21
C ILE A 51 -7.12 2.43 1.99
N ASN A 52 -7.47 3.71 1.88
CA ASN A 52 -8.30 4.23 0.79
C ASN A 52 -7.67 4.01 -0.58
N GLU A 53 -6.45 4.50 -0.74
CA GLU A 53 -5.66 4.33 -1.95
C GLU A 53 -5.45 2.86 -2.30
N THR A 54 -5.22 2.03 -1.28
CA THR A 54 -4.98 0.62 -1.50
C THR A 54 -6.25 -0.09 -1.96
N TYR A 55 -7.41 0.09 -1.34
CA TYR A 55 -8.60 -0.62 -1.78
C TYR A 55 -9.07 -0.13 -3.17
N GLU A 56 -8.97 1.18 -3.48
CA GLU A 56 -9.40 1.73 -4.77
C GLU A 56 -8.61 1.17 -5.95
N HIS A 57 -7.34 0.84 -5.72
CA HIS A 57 -6.44 0.31 -6.75
C HIS A 57 -6.33 -1.21 -6.70
N ALA A 58 -6.12 -1.80 -5.53
CA ALA A 58 -5.84 -3.23 -5.39
C ALA A 58 -7.07 -4.12 -5.58
N ALA A 59 -8.28 -3.64 -5.25
CA ALA A 59 -9.50 -4.43 -5.41
C ALA A 59 -9.84 -4.77 -6.88
N ARG A 60 -9.21 -4.08 -7.84
CA ARG A 60 -9.44 -4.28 -9.28
C ARG A 60 -8.77 -5.54 -9.85
N SER A 61 -7.95 -6.23 -9.07
CA SER A 61 -7.32 -7.48 -9.47
C SER A 61 -7.13 -8.43 -8.29
N TYR A 62 -7.26 -9.72 -8.57
CA TYR A 62 -7.01 -10.78 -7.62
C TYR A 62 -5.57 -10.70 -7.08
N GLU A 63 -4.58 -10.48 -7.95
CA GLU A 63 -3.16 -10.44 -7.62
C GLU A 63 -2.83 -9.26 -6.70
N SER A 64 -3.42 -8.09 -6.94
CA SER A 64 -3.22 -6.95 -6.03
C SER A 64 -3.92 -7.16 -4.70
N THR A 65 -5.09 -7.78 -4.68
CA THR A 65 -5.77 -8.13 -3.42
C THR A 65 -4.93 -9.11 -2.61
N LEU A 66 -4.33 -10.13 -3.24
CA LEU A 66 -3.36 -11.02 -2.59
C LEU A 66 -2.11 -10.29 -2.11
N ALA A 67 -1.64 -9.29 -2.84
CA ALA A 67 -0.48 -8.50 -2.43
C ALA A 67 -0.74 -7.77 -1.09
N VAL A 68 -1.95 -7.25 -0.88
CA VAL A 68 -2.36 -6.61 0.39
C VAL A 68 -2.26 -7.58 1.56
N LEU A 69 -2.65 -8.85 1.37
CA LEU A 69 -2.59 -9.85 2.45
C LEU A 69 -1.16 -10.16 2.93
N ARG A 70 -0.15 -9.69 2.21
CA ARG A 70 1.28 -9.77 2.57
C ARG A 70 1.83 -8.46 3.11
N LEU A 71 0.96 -7.54 3.57
CA LEU A 71 1.32 -6.18 3.96
C LEU A 71 2.55 -6.11 4.88
N THR A 72 2.58 -6.87 5.98
CA THR A 72 3.69 -6.82 6.96
C THR A 72 5.02 -7.19 6.29
N GLU A 73 5.04 -8.30 5.58
CA GLU A 73 6.23 -8.76 4.88
C GLU A 73 6.72 -7.75 3.84
N VAL A 74 5.79 -7.15 3.10
CA VAL A 74 6.10 -6.12 2.10
C VAL A 74 6.63 -4.85 2.77
N LEU A 75 6.02 -4.40 3.87
CA LEU A 75 6.49 -3.23 4.62
C LEU A 75 7.90 -3.46 5.19
N GLU A 76 8.23 -4.66 5.66
CA GLU A 76 9.53 -4.95 6.26
C GLU A 76 10.65 -5.17 5.23
N LYS A 77 10.33 -5.91 4.16
CA LYS A 77 11.33 -6.52 3.26
C LYS A 77 11.38 -5.91 1.86
N ALA A 78 10.41 -5.09 1.45
CA ALA A 78 10.46 -4.47 0.13
C ALA A 78 11.70 -3.58 0.00
N ARG A 79 12.32 -3.62 -1.18
CA ARG A 79 13.54 -2.86 -1.49
C ARG A 79 13.24 -1.62 -2.29
N VAL A 80 13.89 -0.51 -1.97
CA VAL A 80 13.78 0.74 -2.72
C VAL A 80 14.24 0.52 -4.16
N VAL A 81 13.39 0.90 -5.12
CA VAL A 81 13.70 0.80 -6.56
C VAL A 81 13.74 2.15 -7.26
N SER A 82 13.00 3.14 -6.76
CA SER A 82 13.02 4.49 -7.32
C SER A 82 12.52 5.50 -6.30
N VAL A 83 13.06 6.71 -6.36
CA VAL A 83 12.59 7.89 -5.63
C VAL A 83 12.31 8.98 -6.65
N GLY A 84 11.19 9.67 -6.50
CA GLY A 84 10.80 10.75 -7.41
C GLY A 84 9.85 11.76 -6.78
N PRO A 85 9.51 12.82 -7.51
CA PRO A 85 8.50 13.76 -7.06
C PRO A 85 7.11 13.08 -7.00
N PRO A 86 6.20 13.58 -6.14
CA PRO A 86 4.78 13.23 -6.26
C PRO A 86 4.24 13.65 -7.63
N LYS A 87 3.18 12.98 -8.07
CA LYS A 87 2.47 13.39 -9.28
C LYS A 87 1.78 14.74 -9.06
N SER A 88 1.97 15.69 -9.97
CA SER A 88 1.49 17.07 -9.82
C SER A 88 -0.04 17.19 -9.88
N ASP A 89 -0.71 16.26 -10.57
CA ASP A 89 -2.16 16.18 -10.74
C ASP A 89 -2.88 15.36 -9.66
N ASP A 90 -2.12 14.63 -8.83
CA ASP A 90 -2.65 13.72 -7.82
C ASP A 90 -2.89 14.45 -6.48
N LYS A 91 -4.16 14.75 -6.19
CA LYS A 91 -4.56 15.44 -4.94
C LYS A 91 -4.13 14.69 -3.68
N ASN A 92 -4.06 13.37 -3.73
CA ASN A 92 -3.75 12.54 -2.57
C ASN A 92 -2.24 12.44 -2.32
N GLN A 93 -1.41 12.85 -3.29
CA GLN A 93 0.04 12.94 -3.14
C GLN A 93 0.55 14.35 -2.79
N LYS A 94 -0.29 15.38 -2.81
CA LYS A 94 0.10 16.78 -2.55
C LYS A 94 0.78 17.01 -1.19
N SER A 95 0.47 16.19 -0.20
CA SER A 95 1.06 16.28 1.15
C SER A 95 2.45 15.66 1.24
N PHE A 96 2.89 14.92 0.21
CA PHE A 96 4.20 14.30 0.16
C PHE A 96 5.19 15.18 -0.58
N SER A 97 6.41 15.28 -0.06
CA SER A 97 7.51 15.98 -0.75
C SER A 97 8.27 15.06 -1.71
N ARG A 98 8.18 13.74 -1.51
CA ARG A 98 8.73 12.72 -2.41
C ARG A 98 7.94 11.42 -2.30
N ILE A 99 7.95 10.67 -3.39
CA ILE A 99 7.42 9.31 -3.47
C ILE A 99 8.59 8.34 -3.65
N THR A 100 8.60 7.31 -2.82
CA THR A 100 9.52 6.17 -2.92
C THR A 100 8.72 4.95 -3.35
N VAL A 101 9.18 4.28 -4.41
CA VAL A 101 8.64 2.99 -4.82
C VAL A 101 9.58 1.91 -4.30
N LEU A 102 9.01 0.94 -3.60
CA LEU A 102 9.68 -0.26 -3.15
C LEU A 102 9.07 -1.49 -3.85
N LYS A 103 9.87 -2.54 -4.02
CA LYS A 103 9.42 -3.82 -4.58
C LYS A 103 9.74 -4.99 -3.68
N PHE A 104 8.82 -5.95 -3.62
CA PHE A 104 8.99 -7.25 -2.99
C PHE A 104 8.47 -8.34 -3.93
N GLY A 105 9.37 -8.98 -4.68
CA GLY A 105 8.98 -9.82 -5.81
C GLY A 105 8.18 -9.02 -6.83
N MET A 106 6.97 -9.49 -7.14
CA MET A 106 6.02 -8.79 -8.02
C MET A 106 5.21 -7.71 -7.30
N ILE A 107 5.32 -7.53 -5.98
CA ILE A 107 4.53 -6.56 -5.24
C ILE A 107 5.21 -5.19 -5.32
N ARG A 108 4.41 -4.16 -5.65
CA ARG A 108 4.81 -2.75 -5.64
C ARG A 108 4.22 -2.08 -4.40
N LEU A 109 5.10 -1.52 -3.57
CA LEU A 109 4.74 -0.66 -2.45
C LEU A 109 5.12 0.77 -2.78
N VAL A 110 4.20 1.70 -2.62
CA VAL A 110 4.44 3.14 -2.76
C VAL A 110 4.42 3.76 -1.37
N VAL A 111 5.43 4.56 -1.07
CA VAL A 111 5.60 5.25 0.19
C VAL A 111 5.80 6.73 -0.08
N GLY A 112 4.98 7.57 0.52
CA GLY A 112 5.14 9.02 0.48
C GLY A 112 5.89 9.52 1.70
N PHE A 113 6.82 10.46 1.51
CA PHE A 113 7.43 11.17 2.64
C PHE A 113 6.64 12.44 2.93
N GLN A 114 5.99 12.51 4.09
CA GLN A 114 5.13 13.61 4.50
C GLN A 114 5.94 14.66 5.25
N LYS A 115 6.19 15.82 4.62
CA LYS A 115 7.07 16.86 5.19
C LYS A 115 6.56 17.43 6.51
N SER A 116 5.23 17.56 6.68
CA SER A 116 4.64 18.16 7.88
C SER A 116 4.85 17.36 9.16
N THR A 117 4.99 16.03 9.04
CA THR A 117 5.18 15.13 10.19
C THR A 117 6.52 14.41 10.17
N GLU A 118 7.34 14.64 9.13
CA GLU A 118 8.62 13.96 8.89
C GLU A 118 8.50 12.42 8.87
N GLU A 119 7.35 11.90 8.41
CA GLU A 119 7.06 10.47 8.40
C GLU A 119 7.07 9.90 6.97
N TYR A 120 7.51 8.65 6.84
CA TYR A 120 7.18 7.85 5.67
C TYR A 120 5.82 7.19 5.88
N VAL A 121 4.92 7.39 4.92
CA VAL A 121 3.55 6.91 4.97
C VAL A 121 3.33 5.92 3.83
N GLN A 122 2.79 4.74 4.13
CA GLN A 122 2.33 3.83 3.09
C GLN A 122 1.26 4.54 2.25
N TYR A 123 1.50 4.68 0.96
CA TYR A 123 0.54 5.31 0.05
C TYR A 123 -0.35 4.25 -0.59
N CYS A 124 0.25 3.26 -1.27
CA CYS A 124 -0.51 2.22 -1.98
C CYS A 124 0.31 0.94 -2.08
N ILE A 125 -0.34 -0.23 -2.03
CA ILE A 125 0.26 -1.54 -2.30
C ILE A 125 -0.54 -2.24 -3.40
N THR A 126 0.13 -2.69 -4.44
CA THR A 126 -0.48 -3.40 -5.57
C THR A 126 0.45 -4.48 -6.12
N SER A 127 -0.08 -5.39 -6.93
CA SER A 127 0.78 -6.20 -7.80
C SER A 127 1.33 -5.33 -8.93
N GLY A 128 2.64 -5.36 -9.13
CA GLY A 128 3.28 -4.78 -10.30
C GLY A 128 2.98 -5.62 -11.54
N SER A 129 2.63 -4.95 -12.63
CA SER A 129 2.56 -5.58 -13.96
C SER A 129 3.92 -6.17 -14.31
N LYS A 130 3.95 -7.38 -14.87
CA LYS A 130 5.11 -7.82 -15.66
C LYS A 130 5.23 -6.82 -16.82
N LYS A 131 6.27 -5.99 -16.80
CA LYS A 131 6.77 -5.37 -18.03
C LYS A 131 7.81 -6.30 -18.60
#